data_AF-A0A1H4F2F1-F1
#
_entry.id   AF-A0A1H4F2F1-F1
#
_cell.length_a   1.000
_cell.length_b   1.000
_cell.length_c   1.000
_cell.angle_alpha   90.00
_cell.angle_beta   90.00
_cell.angle_gamma   90.00
#
_symmetry.space_group_name_H-M   'P 1'
#
loop_
_entity.id
_entity.type
_entity.pdbx_description
1 polymer ?
#
loop_
_entity_poly.entity_id
_entity_poly.type
_entity_poly.pdbx_seq_one_letter_code
_entity_poly.pdbx_strand_id
1 'polypeptide(L)'
;MKTKIFNVRKIELKTPIKIMTHREYDELVNSIIEMGYLNENWYPDEKDVLKLAEDPVDNLEFALWILNCSSEQKLTEEQKMIEKSIKKFVDDTIVFVD
;
A
#
# COMPACT_ATOMS: atom_id res chain seq x y z
N MET A 1 -4.78 29.42 37.81
CA MET A 1 -4.48 28.92 36.44
C MET A 1 -5.15 27.57 36.28
N LYS A 2 -6.05 27.40 35.30
CA LYS A 2 -6.70 26.11 35.02
C LYS A 2 -5.91 25.39 33.93
N THR A 3 -5.21 24.33 34.29
CA THR A 3 -4.46 23.47 33.37
C THR A 3 -5.46 22.73 32.49
N LYS A 4 -5.55 23.09 31.20
CA LYS A 4 -6.26 22.28 30.20
C LYS A 4 -5.44 21.02 29.96
N ILE A 5 -5.90 19.91 30.51
CA ILE A 5 -5.40 18.57 30.16
C ILE A 5 -5.88 18.31 28.73
N PHE A 6 -4.96 18.37 27.77
CA PHE A 6 -5.22 17.88 26.42
C PHE A 6 -5.32 16.36 26.50
N ASN A 7 -6.56 15.88 26.56
CA ASN A 7 -6.86 14.46 26.44
C ASN A 7 -6.62 14.08 24.98
N VAL A 8 -5.37 13.76 24.63
CA VAL A 8 -5.03 13.17 23.34
C VAL A 8 -5.63 11.77 23.37
N ARG A 9 -6.88 11.65 22.91
CA ARG A 9 -7.46 10.35 22.58
C ARG A 9 -6.49 9.70 21.61
N LYS A 10 -5.80 8.67 22.08
CA LYS A 10 -5.11 7.69 21.23
C LYS A 10 -6.22 7.06 20.39
N ILE A 11 -6.52 7.65 19.23
CA ILE A 11 -7.36 7.00 18.25
C ILE A 11 -6.47 5.90 17.71
N GLU A 12 -6.56 4.71 18.29
CA GLU A 12 -6.19 3.49 17.59
C GLU A 12 -7.16 3.38 16.42
N LEU A 13 -6.86 4.10 15.34
CA LEU A 13 -7.35 3.73 14.02
C LEU A 13 -6.77 2.32 13.84
N LYS A 14 -7.60 1.29 14.12
CA LYS A 14 -7.35 -0.03 13.56
C LYS A 14 -7.35 0.22 12.06
N THR A 15 -6.17 0.42 11.49
CA THR A 15 -5.98 0.40 10.04
C THR A 15 -6.74 -0.84 9.56
N PRO A 16 -7.73 -0.69 8.66
CA PRO A 16 -8.42 -1.84 8.10
C PRO A 16 -7.36 -2.82 7.59
N ILE A 17 -7.42 -4.05 8.07
CA ILE A 17 -6.49 -5.11 7.68
C ILE A 17 -7.22 -6.15 6.83
N LYS A 18 -6.52 -6.63 5.80
CA LYS A 18 -6.95 -7.76 4.99
C LYS A 18 -6.31 -9.04 5.54
N ILE A 19 -7.14 -9.99 5.96
CA ILE A 19 -6.68 -11.32 6.34
C ILE A 19 -6.71 -12.21 5.09
N MET A 20 -5.61 -12.88 4.80
CA MET A 20 -5.50 -13.85 3.70
C MET A 20 -4.40 -14.88 3.96
N THR A 21 -4.47 -16.01 3.28
CA THR A 21 -3.37 -17.00 3.24
C THR A 21 -2.28 -16.57 2.26
N HIS A 22 -1.09 -17.15 2.39
CA HIS A 22 -0.03 -16.96 1.40
C HIS A 22 -0.47 -17.37 -0.02
N ARG A 23 -1.27 -18.44 -0.14
CA ARG A 23 -1.79 -18.88 -1.44
C ARG A 23 -2.72 -17.85 -2.06
N GLU A 24 -3.65 -17.29 -1.29
CA GLU A 24 -4.56 -16.24 -1.78
C GLU A 24 -3.79 -14.99 -2.21
N TYR A 25 -2.72 -14.63 -1.49
CA TYR A 25 -1.83 -13.55 -1.90
C TYR A 25 -1.13 -13.84 -3.23
N ASP A 26 -0.56 -15.03 -3.38
CA ASP A 26 0.11 -15.44 -4.62
C ASP A 26 -0.87 -15.45 -5.80
N GLU A 27 -2.09 -15.95 -5.62
CA GLU A 27 -3.16 -15.92 -6.62
C GLU A 27 -3.52 -14.48 -7.02
N LEU A 28 -3.63 -13.57 -6.05
CA LEU A 28 -3.91 -12.16 -6.30
C LEU A 28 -2.78 -11.50 -7.11
N VAL A 29 -1.52 -11.68 -6.69
CA VAL A 29 -0.35 -11.12 -7.41
C VAL A 29 -0.26 -11.69 -8.82
N ASN A 30 -0.49 -12.99 -9.00
CA ASN A 30 -0.52 -13.61 -10.33
C ASN A 30 -1.61 -13.00 -11.21
N SER A 31 -2.82 -12.78 -10.68
CA SER A 31 -3.91 -12.16 -11.43
C SER A 31 -3.54 -10.73 -11.88
N ILE A 32 -2.89 -9.96 -11.01
CA ILE A 32 -2.43 -8.60 -11.30
C ILE A 32 -1.38 -8.59 -12.42
N ILE A 33 -0.41 -9.52 -12.38
CA ILE A 33 0.60 -9.67 -13.43
C ILE A 33 -0.06 -10.06 -14.76
N GLU A 34 -1.02 -10.98 -14.73
CA GLU A 34 -1.76 -11.42 -15.91
C GLU A 34 -2.63 -10.34 -16.56
N MET A 35 -3.08 -9.33 -15.80
CA MET A 35 -3.83 -8.20 -16.38
C MET A 35 -3.01 -7.40 -17.41
N GLY A 36 -1.66 -7.46 -17.37
CA GLY A 36 -0.80 -6.94 -18.43
C GLY A 36 -0.85 -5.43 -18.65
N TYR A 37 -1.46 -4.65 -17.74
CA TYR A 37 -1.48 -3.20 -17.82
C TYR A 37 -0.12 -2.63 -17.37
N LEU A 38 0.78 -2.45 -18.33
CA LEU A 38 2.08 -1.84 -18.11
C LEU A 38 2.04 -0.36 -18.51
N ASN A 39 2.35 0.53 -17.58
CA ASN A 39 2.60 1.94 -17.87
C ASN A 39 4.00 2.34 -17.44
N GLU A 40 4.96 2.22 -18.35
CA GLU A 40 6.37 2.54 -18.12
C GLU A 40 6.63 4.06 -17.96
N ASN A 41 5.69 4.90 -18.38
CA ASN A 41 5.82 6.36 -18.38
C ASN A 41 5.16 7.02 -17.17
N TRP A 42 4.60 6.23 -16.26
CA TRP A 42 3.88 6.74 -15.11
C TRP A 42 4.37 6.05 -13.82
N TYR A 43 4.40 6.81 -12.73
CA TYR A 43 4.66 6.32 -11.39
C TYR A 43 3.91 7.25 -10.41
N PRO A 44 3.35 6.76 -9.30
CA PRO A 44 2.65 7.59 -8.33
C PRO A 44 3.59 8.62 -7.70
N ASP A 45 3.00 9.71 -7.17
CA ASP A 45 3.69 10.66 -6.32
C ASP A 45 3.39 10.40 -4.82
N GLU A 46 3.99 11.21 -3.93
CA GLU A 46 3.75 11.09 -2.48
C GLU A 46 2.29 11.33 -2.07
N LYS A 47 1.57 12.22 -2.76
CA LYS A 47 0.16 12.52 -2.45
C LYS A 47 -0.73 11.33 -2.81
N ASP A 48 -0.39 10.62 -3.88
CA ASP A 48 -1.11 9.41 -4.27
C ASP A 48 -0.94 8.31 -3.22
N VAL A 49 0.26 8.15 -2.64
CA VAL A 49 0.47 7.20 -1.52
C VAL A 49 -0.38 7.58 -0.31
N LEU A 50 -0.51 8.87 0.01
CA LEU A 50 -1.38 9.31 1.11
C LEU A 50 -2.86 8.97 0.86
N LYS A 51 -3.33 9.03 -0.39
CA LYS A 51 -4.69 8.61 -0.76
C LYS A 51 -4.88 7.11 -0.62
N LEU A 52 -3.88 6.28 -0.96
CA LEU A 52 -3.95 4.83 -0.76
C LEU A 52 -4.23 4.51 0.72
N ALA A 53 -3.60 5.26 1.62
CA ALA A 53 -3.75 5.10 3.07
C ALA A 53 -5.14 5.54 3.62
N GLU A 54 -5.95 6.26 2.85
CA GLU A 54 -7.31 6.64 3.27
C GLU A 54 -8.26 5.44 3.32
N ASP A 55 -8.08 4.48 2.41
CA ASP A 55 -8.79 3.20 2.40
C ASP A 55 -7.84 2.03 2.09
N PRO A 56 -7.12 1.52 3.09
CA PRO A 56 -6.02 0.58 2.86
C PRO A 56 -6.44 -0.73 2.19
N VAL A 57 -7.60 -1.28 2.58
CA VAL A 57 -8.06 -2.58 2.08
C VAL A 57 -8.56 -2.46 0.66
N ASP A 58 -9.34 -1.42 0.33
CA ASP A 58 -9.86 -1.23 -1.03
C ASP A 58 -8.75 -0.83 -2.01
N ASN A 59 -7.72 -0.13 -1.54
CA ASN A 59 -6.57 0.26 -2.37
C ASN A 59 -5.46 -0.78 -2.44
N LEU A 60 -5.59 -1.92 -1.75
CA LEU A 60 -4.54 -2.95 -1.66
C LEU A 60 -4.16 -3.51 -3.04
N GLU A 61 -5.16 -3.86 -3.86
CA GLU A 61 -4.92 -4.42 -5.20
C GLU A 61 -4.19 -3.43 -6.11
N PHE A 62 -4.54 -2.15 -6.02
CA PHE A 62 -3.88 -1.10 -6.80
C PHE A 62 -2.44 -0.87 -6.32
N ALA A 63 -2.18 -0.91 -5.01
CA ALA A 63 -0.81 -0.85 -4.48
C ALA A 63 0.04 -2.04 -4.96
N LEU A 64 -0.52 -3.26 -4.93
CA LEU A 64 0.14 -4.45 -5.45
C LEU A 64 0.38 -4.36 -6.96
N TRP A 65 -0.55 -3.78 -7.71
CA TRP A 65 -0.39 -3.50 -9.14
C TRP A 65 0.80 -2.57 -9.40
N ILE A 66 0.95 -1.47 -8.66
CA ILE A 66 2.11 -0.58 -8.80
C ILE A 66 3.43 -1.33 -8.57
N LEU A 67 3.48 -2.17 -7.53
CA LEU A 67 4.70 -2.90 -7.15
C LEU A 67 5.06 -4.05 -8.12
N ASN A 68 4.08 -4.65 -8.78
CA ASN A 68 4.30 -5.87 -9.58
C ASN A 68 4.23 -5.64 -11.09
N CYS A 69 3.67 -4.53 -11.57
CA CYS A 69 3.57 -4.31 -13.01
C CYS A 69 4.90 -3.93 -13.66
N SER A 70 5.77 -3.13 -13.04
CA SER A 70 6.94 -2.58 -13.76
C SER A 70 8.29 -3.13 -13.29
N SER A 71 8.52 -4.44 -13.45
CA SER A 71 9.78 -5.08 -13.05
C SER A 71 11.01 -4.59 -13.83
N GLU A 72 10.82 -3.97 -15.00
CA GLU A 72 11.91 -3.45 -15.87
C GLU A 72 12.06 -1.92 -15.84
N GLN A 73 11.16 -1.18 -15.19
CA GLN A 73 11.22 0.28 -15.14
C GLN A 73 12.35 0.75 -14.22
N LYS A 74 13.25 1.58 -14.77
CA LYS A 74 14.29 2.25 -13.98
C LYS A 74 13.69 3.40 -13.19
N LEU A 75 13.45 3.16 -11.90
CA LEU A 75 12.98 4.19 -10.98
C LEU A 75 14.07 5.23 -10.66
N THR A 76 13.67 6.49 -10.61
CA THR A 76 14.45 7.58 -10.02
C THR A 76 14.57 7.41 -8.50
N GLU A 77 15.49 8.15 -7.85
CA GLU A 77 15.64 8.09 -6.38
C GLU A 77 14.36 8.50 -5.63
N GLU A 78 13.62 9.47 -6.15
CA GLU A 78 12.32 9.87 -5.59
C GLU A 78 11.28 8.75 -5.71
N GLN A 79 11.18 8.12 -6.89
CA GLN A 79 10.27 7.00 -7.12
C GLN A 79 10.61 5.77 -6.27
N LYS A 80 11.89 5.51 -6.00
CA LYS A 80 12.32 4.46 -5.05
C LYS A 80 11.85 4.73 -3.62
N MET A 81 11.86 5.99 -3.20
CA MET A 81 11.34 6.38 -1.88
C MET A 81 9.83 6.17 -1.81
N ILE A 82 9.11 6.47 -2.89
CA ILE A 82 7.68 6.22 -3.02
C ILE A 82 7.40 4.71 -3.04
N GLU A 83 8.14 3.92 -3.81
CA GLU A 83 8.05 2.45 -3.83
C GLU A 83 8.18 1.86 -2.42
N LYS A 84 9.16 2.34 -1.65
CA LYS A 84 9.37 1.89 -0.27
C LYS A 84 8.17 2.19 0.63
N SER A 85 7.53 3.34 0.43
CA SER A 85 6.31 3.70 1.17
C SER A 85 5.12 2.82 0.78
N ILE A 86 4.99 2.47 -0.51
CA ILE A 86 3.93 1.56 -0.99
C ILE A 86 4.15 0.13 -0.45
N LYS A 87 5.40 -0.37 -0.45
CA LYS A 87 5.74 -1.67 0.15
C LYS A 87 5.34 -1.72 1.62
N LYS A 88 5.70 -0.68 2.38
CA LYS A 88 5.30 -0.57 3.78
C LYS A 88 3.78 -0.53 3.95
N PHE A 89 3.07 0.21 3.09
CA PHE A 89 1.61 0.25 3.11
C PHE A 89 0.99 -1.15 2.93
N VAL A 90 1.50 -1.95 2.00
CA VAL A 90 1.04 -3.34 1.79
C VAL A 90 1.31 -4.19 3.03
N ASP A 91 2.53 -4.13 3.57
CA ASP A 91 2.94 -4.88 4.78
C ASP A 91 2.07 -4.53 6.00
N ASP A 92 1.72 -3.25 6.16
CA ASP A 92 0.88 -2.78 7.27
C ASP A 92 -0.62 -3.12 7.07
N THR A 93 -1.03 -3.51 5.85
CA THR A 93 -2.44 -3.79 5.50
C THR A 93 -2.77 -5.28 5.52
N ILE A 94 -1.80 -6.17 5.29
CA ILE A 94 -2.05 -7.61 5.19
C ILE A 94 -1.67 -8.33 6.48
N VAL A 95 -2.54 -9.24 6.94
CA VAL A 95 -2.22 -10.23 7.97
C VAL A 95 -2.34 -11.63 7.37
N PHE A 96 -1.24 -12.37 7.38
CA PHE A 96 -1.21 -13.74 6.88
C PHE A 96 -1.74 -14.74 7.92
N VAL A 97 -2.55 -15.68 7.44
CA VAL A 97 -3.04 -16.83 8.21
C VAL A 97 -2.65 -18.14 7.51
N ASP A 98 -2.39 -19.17 8.31
CA ASP A 98 -2.00 -20.51 7.83
C ASP A 98 -3.21 -21.33 7.32
#